data_AF-F9HCN3-F1
#
_entry.id   AF-F9HCN3-F1
#
_cell.length_a   1.000
_cell.length_b   1.000
_cell.length_c   1.000
_cell.angle_alpha   90.00
_cell.angle_beta   90.00
_cell.angle_gamma   90.00
#
_symmetry.space_group_name_H-M   'P 1'
#
loop_
_entity.id
_entity.type
_entity.pdbx_description
1 polymer ?
#
loop_
_entity_poly.entity_id
_entity_poly.type
_entity_poly.pdbx_seq_one_letter_code
_entity_poly.pdbx_strand_id
1 'polypeptide(L)'
;MNDYFKEFEKELVLVEEKLDILSDWHNSKNHIGAMEIVENCNSVITNLWLSFYKSSEAYKMQEASHEEFYNKNVENLLGELKKYDDECAEMYNKKPDWLLFNYLNQVINENKLSNGITHETASTWTYLRSLVVSDLQKRGLLK
;
A
#
# COMPACT_ATOMS: atom_id res chain seq x y z
N MET A 1 7.27 -5.38 6.65
CA MET A 1 7.56 -6.23 5.47
C MET A 1 8.59 -5.58 4.55
N ASN A 2 8.44 -4.30 4.16
CA ASN A 2 9.52 -3.57 3.46
C ASN A 2 10.84 -3.56 4.23
N ASP A 3 10.78 -3.37 5.55
CA ASP A 3 11.99 -3.41 6.39
C ASP A 3 12.61 -4.81 6.44
N TYR A 4 11.78 -5.86 6.38
CA TYR A 4 12.26 -7.25 6.33
C TYR A 4 12.97 -7.55 5.01
N PHE A 5 12.42 -7.12 3.87
CA PHE A 5 13.10 -7.28 2.58
C PHE A 5 14.43 -6.52 2.54
N LYS A 6 14.49 -5.30 3.08
CA LYS A 6 15.74 -4.53 3.19
C LYS A 6 16.78 -5.20 4.09
N GLU A 7 16.35 -5.75 5.22
CA GLU A 7 17.24 -6.44 6.15
C GLU A 7 17.79 -7.72 5.52
N PHE A 8 16.93 -8.51 4.85
CA PHE A 8 17.34 -9.70 4.12
C PHE A 8 18.29 -9.38 2.96
N GLU A 9 18.01 -8.33 2.18
CA GLU A 9 18.89 -7.83 1.11
C GLU A 9 20.28 -7.52 1.65
N LYS A 10 20.35 -6.81 2.78
CA LYS A 10 21.60 -6.46 3.45
C LYS A 10 22.36 -7.69 3.94
N GLU A 11 21.66 -8.67 4.52
CA GLU A 11 22.29 -9.92 4.95
C GLU A 11 22.85 -10.72 3.77
N LEU A 12 22.15 -10.74 2.63
CA LEU A 12 22.58 -11.47 1.43
C LEU A 12 23.85 -10.86 0.81
N VAL A 13 23.90 -9.53 0.72
CA VAL A 13 25.10 -8.79 0.28
C VAL A 13 26.29 -9.09 1.21
N LEU A 14 26.08 -9.09 2.53
CA LEU A 14 27.12 -9.43 3.51
C LEU A 14 27.65 -10.86 3.35
N VAL A 15 26.80 -11.80 2.93
CA VAL A 15 27.22 -13.18 2.65
C VAL A 15 28.05 -13.23 1.38
N GLU A 16 27.66 -12.52 0.32
CA GLU A 16 28.44 -12.39 -0.93
C GLU A 16 29.84 -11.81 -0.67
N GLU A 17 29.93 -10.69 0.05
CA GLU A 17 31.21 -10.06 0.38
C GLU A 17 32.17 -11.01 1.10
N LYS A 18 31.64 -11.81 2.05
CA LYS A 18 32.45 -12.81 2.76
C LYS A 18 32.87 -13.97 1.86
N LEU A 19 32.02 -14.34 0.91
CA LEU A 19 32.30 -15.43 -0.02
C LEU A 19 33.39 -15.04 -1.03
N ASP A 20 33.37 -13.79 -1.50
CA ASP A 20 34.41 -13.23 -2.36
C ASP A 20 35.77 -13.20 -1.66
N ILE A 21 35.81 -12.74 -0.39
CA ILE A 21 37.04 -12.76 0.41
C ILE A 21 37.59 -14.19 0.57
N LEU A 22 36.72 -15.17 0.81
CA LEU A 22 37.11 -16.58 0.90
C LEU A 22 37.63 -17.10 -0.45
N SER A 23 36.97 -16.74 -1.55
CA SER A 23 37.40 -17.08 -2.91
C SER A 23 38.81 -16.59 -3.19
N ASP A 24 39.08 -15.31 -2.93
CA ASP A 24 40.39 -14.69 -3.11
C ASP A 24 41.46 -15.36 -2.26
N TRP A 25 41.12 -15.69 -1.01
CA TRP A 25 42.02 -16.40 -0.12
C TRP A 25 42.35 -17.80 -0.65
N HIS A 26 41.36 -18.57 -1.08
CA HIS A 26 41.56 -19.92 -1.61
C HIS A 26 42.36 -19.92 -2.92
N ASN A 27 42.10 -18.96 -3.81
CA ASN A 27 42.87 -18.74 -5.04
C ASN A 27 44.34 -18.45 -4.73
N SER A 28 44.63 -17.60 -3.73
CA SER A 28 46.00 -17.30 -3.31
C SER A 28 46.79 -18.52 -2.81
N LYS A 29 46.08 -19.58 -2.40
CA LYS A 29 46.65 -20.82 -1.84
C LYS A 29 46.62 -22.00 -2.82
N ASN A 30 46.11 -21.81 -4.04
CA ASN A 30 45.99 -22.86 -5.05
C ASN A 30 45.18 -24.09 -4.59
N HIS A 31 44.18 -23.88 -3.71
CA HIS A 31 43.31 -24.95 -3.20
C HIS A 31 42.17 -25.25 -4.18
N ILE A 32 42.41 -26.17 -5.12
CA ILE A 32 41.44 -26.54 -6.18
C ILE A 32 40.07 -26.96 -5.62
N GLY A 33 40.02 -27.78 -4.57
CA GLY A 33 38.75 -28.24 -3.98
C GLY A 33 37.95 -27.15 -3.26
N ALA A 34 38.59 -26.06 -2.85
CA ALA A 34 37.89 -24.94 -2.23
C ALA A 34 37.24 -24.01 -3.26
N MET A 35 37.78 -23.96 -4.48
CA MET A 35 37.22 -23.19 -5.59
C MET A 35 35.85 -23.74 -6.02
N GLU A 36 35.71 -25.06 -6.11
CA GLU A 36 34.43 -25.73 -6.43
C GLU A 36 33.34 -25.44 -5.38
N ILE A 37 33.70 -25.34 -4.10
CA ILE A 37 32.76 -25.00 -3.02
C ILE A 37 32.28 -23.55 -3.18
N VAL A 38 33.19 -22.62 -3.48
CA VAL A 38 32.86 -21.21 -3.69
C VAL A 38 31.95 -21.04 -4.91
N GLU A 39 32.25 -21.70 -6.03
CA GLU A 39 31.41 -21.66 -7.23
C GLU A 39 29.98 -22.18 -6.96
N ASN A 40 29.87 -23.29 -6.22
CA ASN A 40 28.59 -23.81 -5.78
C ASN A 40 27.84 -22.83 -4.86
N CYS A 41 28.52 -22.21 -3.91
CA CYS A 41 27.95 -21.18 -3.04
C CYS A 41 27.45 -19.96 -3.84
N ASN A 42 28.22 -19.47 -4.81
CA ASN A 42 27.83 -18.37 -5.69
C ASN A 42 26.59 -18.71 -6.53
N SER A 43 26.51 -19.95 -7.02
CA SER A 43 25.32 -20.44 -7.71
C SER A 43 24.08 -20.46 -6.79
N VAL A 44 24.23 -20.94 -5.55
CA VAL A 44 23.14 -20.93 -4.55
C VAL A 44 22.70 -19.50 -4.23
N ILE A 45 23.64 -18.58 -4.02
CA ILE A 45 23.35 -17.18 -3.73
C ILE A 45 22.61 -16.50 -4.90
N THR A 46 23.06 -16.74 -6.13
CA THR A 46 22.39 -16.22 -7.33
C THR A 46 20.94 -16.70 -7.40
N ASN A 47 20.68 -17.97 -7.08
CA ASN A 47 19.33 -18.53 -7.03
C ASN A 47 18.49 -17.93 -5.89
N LEU A 48 19.10 -17.62 -4.75
CA LEU A 48 18.43 -16.92 -3.66
C LEU A 48 18.03 -15.50 -4.07
N TRP A 49 18.89 -14.75 -4.75
CA TRP A 49 18.55 -13.44 -5.31
C TRP A 49 17.36 -13.49 -6.27
N LEU A 50 17.36 -14.44 -7.21
CA LEU A 50 16.27 -14.62 -8.15
C LEU A 50 14.94 -14.94 -7.45
N SER A 51 14.99 -15.78 -6.43
CA SER A 51 13.83 -16.15 -5.62
C SER A 51 13.32 -14.96 -4.81
N PHE A 52 14.22 -14.25 -4.15
CA PHE A 52 13.93 -13.04 -3.39
C PHE A 52 13.25 -11.97 -4.26
N TYR A 53 13.82 -11.67 -5.43
CA TYR A 53 13.26 -10.67 -6.33
C TYR A 53 11.84 -11.03 -6.77
N LYS A 54 11.61 -12.29 -7.18
CA LYS A 54 10.27 -12.79 -7.53
C LYS A 54 9.27 -12.65 -6.38
N SER A 55 9.66 -13.01 -5.16
CA SER A 55 8.81 -12.85 -3.98
C SER A 55 8.54 -11.38 -3.67
N SER A 56 9.53 -10.50 -3.83
CA SER A 56 9.37 -9.07 -3.60
C SER A 56 8.38 -8.43 -4.60
N GLU A 57 8.45 -8.82 -5.87
CA GLU A 57 7.54 -8.32 -6.91
C GLU A 57 6.12 -8.84 -6.71
N ALA A 58 5.97 -10.14 -6.42
CA ALA A 58 4.67 -10.72 -6.10
C ALA A 58 4.01 -10.02 -4.90
N TYR A 59 4.79 -9.70 -3.87
CA TYR A 59 4.31 -8.95 -2.72
C TYR A 59 3.87 -7.52 -3.09
N LYS A 60 4.67 -6.77 -3.87
CA LYS A 60 4.30 -5.43 -4.33
C LYS A 60 2.99 -5.44 -5.13
N MET A 61 2.83 -6.42 -6.03
CA MET A 61 1.60 -6.58 -6.81
C MET A 61 0.40 -6.88 -5.92
N GLN A 62 0.55 -7.78 -4.95
CA GLN A 62 -0.52 -8.14 -4.02
C GLN A 62 -0.92 -6.95 -3.15
N GLU A 63 0.06 -6.17 -2.67
CA GLU A 63 -0.18 -4.98 -1.86
C GLU A 63 -0.91 -3.88 -2.64
N ALA A 64 -0.50 -3.61 -3.88
CA ALA A 64 -1.22 -2.70 -4.78
C ALA A 64 -2.66 -3.18 -5.06
N SER A 65 -2.86 -4.48 -5.22
CA SER A 65 -4.20 -5.05 -5.41
C SER A 65 -5.10 -4.88 -4.18
N HIS A 66 -4.55 -4.96 -2.98
CA HIS A 66 -5.31 -4.73 -1.75
C HIS A 66 -5.70 -3.27 -1.60
N GLU A 67 -4.81 -2.33 -1.91
CA GLU A 67 -5.13 -0.90 -1.90
C GLU A 67 -6.21 -0.57 -2.93
N GLU A 68 -6.09 -1.09 -4.16
CA GLU A 68 -7.09 -0.88 -5.21
C GLU A 68 -8.45 -1.50 -4.84
N PHE A 69 -8.45 -2.73 -4.33
CA PHE A 69 -9.66 -3.40 -3.86
C PHE A 69 -10.33 -2.62 -2.72
N TYR A 70 -9.53 -2.13 -1.78
CA TYR A 70 -10.01 -1.31 -0.68
C TYR A 70 -10.64 -0.01 -1.17
N ASN A 71 -9.93 0.74 -2.02
CA ASN A 71 -10.43 2.00 -2.57
C ASN A 71 -11.72 1.80 -3.35
N LYS A 72 -11.82 0.74 -4.16
CA LYS A 72 -13.06 0.36 -4.86
C LYS A 72 -14.22 0.07 -3.90
N ASN A 73 -13.95 -0.59 -2.78
CA ASN A 73 -15.00 -0.87 -1.78
C ASN A 73 -15.48 0.40 -1.07
N VAL A 74 -14.58 1.32 -0.71
CA VAL A 74 -14.96 2.62 -0.13
C VAL A 74 -15.76 3.45 -1.11
N GLU A 75 -15.30 3.50 -2.37
CA GLU A 75 -15.99 4.21 -3.44
C GLU A 75 -17.37 3.62 -3.70
N ASN A 76 -17.49 2.29 -3.76
CA ASN A 76 -18.79 1.62 -3.88
C ASN A 76 -19.69 1.94 -2.69
N LEU A 77 -19.22 1.78 -1.45
CA LEU A 77 -20.09 1.92 -0.28
C LEU A 77 -20.56 3.38 -0.09
N LEU A 78 -19.64 4.36 -0.21
CA LEU A 78 -20.02 5.77 -0.14
C LEU A 78 -20.80 6.21 -1.39
N GLY A 79 -20.52 5.62 -2.55
CA GLY A 79 -21.23 5.86 -3.80
C GLY A 79 -22.67 5.37 -3.76
N GLU A 80 -22.93 4.15 -3.26
CA GLU A 80 -24.27 3.60 -3.10
C GLU A 80 -25.10 4.43 -2.10
N LEU A 81 -24.49 4.88 -1.00
CA LEU A 81 -25.15 5.81 -0.06
C LEU A 81 -25.51 7.14 -0.75
N LYS A 82 -24.62 7.67 -1.58
CA LYS A 82 -24.86 8.92 -2.30
C LYS A 82 -25.95 8.78 -3.35
N LYS A 83 -25.95 7.65 -4.05
CA LYS A 83 -26.95 7.27 -5.06
C LYS A 83 -28.34 7.12 -4.42
N TYR A 84 -28.44 6.45 -3.28
CA TYR A 84 -29.70 6.35 -2.52
C TYR A 84 -30.25 7.73 -2.14
N ASP A 85 -29.37 8.63 -1.67
CA ASP A 85 -29.75 10.01 -1.36
C ASP A 85 -30.26 10.77 -2.62
N ASP A 86 -29.58 10.61 -3.76
CA ASP A 86 -30.02 11.23 -5.02
C ASP A 86 -31.36 10.68 -5.52
N GLU A 87 -31.55 9.37 -5.50
CA GLU A 87 -32.80 8.70 -5.88
C GLU A 87 -33.97 9.18 -5.01
N CYS A 88 -33.76 9.29 -3.69
CA CYS A 88 -34.77 9.84 -2.79
C CYS A 88 -35.06 11.31 -3.07
N ALA A 89 -34.02 12.10 -3.36
CA ALA A 89 -34.19 13.52 -3.63
C ALA A 89 -34.99 13.77 -4.93
N GLU A 90 -34.72 12.98 -5.96
CA GLU A 90 -35.49 12.97 -7.20
C GLU A 90 -36.93 12.51 -6.97
N MET A 91 -37.14 11.40 -6.25
CA MET A 91 -38.47 10.84 -6.00
C MET A 91 -39.39 11.81 -5.26
N TYR A 92 -38.85 12.53 -4.27
CA TYR A 92 -39.64 13.50 -3.49
C TYR A 92 -39.58 14.93 -4.03
N ASN A 93 -38.83 15.17 -5.12
CA ASN A 93 -38.56 16.49 -5.70
C ASN A 93 -38.13 17.54 -4.65
N LYS A 94 -37.39 17.10 -3.64
CA LYS A 94 -36.84 17.89 -2.53
C LYS A 94 -35.66 17.14 -1.96
N LYS A 95 -34.82 17.77 -1.14
CA LYS A 95 -33.77 17.07 -0.38
C LYS A 95 -34.23 16.96 1.08
N PRO A 96 -34.80 15.82 1.50
CA PRO A 96 -35.19 15.64 2.91
C PRO A 96 -34.00 15.67 3.85
N ASP A 97 -34.18 16.21 5.05
CA ASP A 97 -33.12 16.36 6.05
C ASP A 97 -32.68 15.03 6.68
N TRP A 98 -33.41 13.94 6.45
CA TRP A 98 -33.00 12.60 6.90
C TRP A 98 -32.03 11.89 5.93
N LEU A 99 -31.83 12.44 4.72
CA LEU A 99 -30.82 11.95 3.79
C LEU A 99 -29.42 12.28 4.31
N LEU A 100 -28.51 11.31 4.30
CA LEU A 100 -27.24 11.39 5.01
C LEU A 100 -26.40 12.60 4.57
N PHE A 101 -26.18 12.75 3.26
CA PHE A 101 -25.36 13.82 2.71
C PHE A 101 -26.06 15.18 2.82
N ASN A 102 -27.39 15.20 2.76
CA ASN A 102 -28.15 16.43 2.95
C ASN A 102 -28.09 16.91 4.41
N TYR A 103 -28.30 16.00 5.37
CA TYR A 103 -28.15 16.26 6.79
C TYR A 103 -26.76 16.80 7.13
N LEU A 104 -25.72 16.13 6.65
CA LEU A 104 -24.34 16.54 6.90
C LEU A 104 -24.03 17.92 6.31
N ASN A 105 -24.49 18.19 5.08
CA ASN A 105 -24.33 19.51 4.47
C ASN A 105 -25.08 20.60 5.25
N GLN A 106 -26.28 20.30 5.74
CA GLN A 106 -27.07 21.20 6.57
C GLN A 106 -26.31 21.53 7.86
N VAL A 107 -25.83 20.51 8.59
CA VAL A 107 -25.06 20.69 9.83
C VAL A 107 -23.80 21.54 9.60
N ILE A 108 -23.07 21.30 8.51
CA ILE A 108 -21.87 22.09 8.16
C ILE A 108 -22.23 23.57 7.94
N ASN A 109 -23.31 23.84 7.21
CA ASN A 109 -23.75 25.19 6.90
C ASN A 109 -24.27 25.93 8.14
N GLU A 110 -25.16 25.30 8.91
CA GLU A 110 -25.79 25.88 10.09
C GLU A 110 -24.77 26.21 11.19
N ASN A 111 -23.77 25.35 11.36
CA ASN A 111 -22.73 25.53 12.39
C ASN A 111 -21.51 26.30 11.89
N LYS A 112 -21.53 26.82 10.65
CA LYS A 112 -20.42 27.54 10.00
C LYS A 112 -19.10 26.76 10.05
N LEU A 113 -19.18 25.44 9.95
CA LEU A 113 -18.01 24.55 10.05
C LEU A 113 -17.15 24.56 8.79
N SER A 114 -17.63 25.20 7.71
CA SER A 114 -16.89 25.38 6.47
C SER A 114 -15.72 26.36 6.58
N ASN A 115 -15.58 27.11 7.68
CA ASN A 115 -14.50 28.10 7.90
C ASN A 115 -14.32 29.08 6.72
N GLY A 116 -15.42 29.45 6.05
CA GLY A 116 -15.39 30.37 4.90
C GLY A 116 -14.92 29.75 3.59
N ILE A 117 -14.71 28.43 3.53
CA ILE A 117 -14.32 27.72 2.33
C ILE A 117 -15.57 27.29 1.56
N THR A 118 -15.85 27.95 0.44
CA THR A 118 -16.84 27.51 -0.55
C THR A 118 -16.21 26.44 -1.43
N HIS A 119 -16.62 25.18 -1.25
CA HIS A 119 -16.09 24.06 -2.01
C HIS A 119 -17.12 23.52 -3.01
N GLU A 120 -16.88 23.77 -4.30
CA GLU A 120 -17.58 23.10 -5.40
C GLU A 120 -17.06 21.65 -5.61
N THR A 121 -15.84 21.35 -5.13
CA THR A 121 -15.12 20.08 -5.35
C THR A 121 -14.88 19.25 -4.09
N ALA A 122 -15.04 19.80 -2.88
CA ALA A 122 -14.91 19.07 -1.62
C ALA A 122 -16.31 18.81 -1.02
N SER A 123 -17.00 17.87 -1.61
CA SER A 123 -18.26 17.38 -1.05
C SER A 123 -18.01 16.65 0.28
N THR A 124 -19.05 16.57 1.11
CA THR A 124 -19.07 15.69 2.30
C THR A 124 -18.59 14.27 1.99
N TRP A 125 -18.84 13.77 0.77
CA TRP A 125 -18.32 12.49 0.27
C TRP A 125 -16.78 12.48 0.20
N THR A 126 -16.17 13.51 -0.40
CA THR A 126 -14.71 13.62 -0.49
C THR A 126 -14.07 13.66 0.89
N TYR A 127 -14.70 14.39 1.82
CA TYR A 127 -14.23 14.48 3.20
C TYR A 127 -14.32 13.14 3.94
N LEU A 128 -15.48 12.48 3.92
CA LEU A 128 -15.67 11.17 4.56
C LEU A 128 -14.70 10.13 3.99
N ARG A 129 -14.54 10.07 2.66
CA ARG A 129 -13.56 9.19 2.00
C ARG A 129 -12.15 9.46 2.54
N SER A 130 -11.75 10.72 2.65
CA SER A 130 -10.42 11.08 3.15
C SER A 130 -10.18 10.68 4.61
N LEU A 131 -11.21 10.76 5.48
CA LEU A 131 -11.11 10.34 6.87
C LEU A 131 -10.91 8.84 7.01
N VAL A 132 -11.68 8.06 6.24
CA VAL A 132 -11.57 6.61 6.24
C VAL A 132 -10.19 6.17 5.73
N VAL A 133 -9.73 6.73 4.60
CA VAL A 133 -8.38 6.49 4.06
C VAL A 133 -7.31 6.83 5.10
N SER A 134 -7.42 8.00 5.76
CA SER A 134 -6.45 8.44 6.76
C SER A 134 -6.40 7.55 8.01
N ASP A 135 -7.56 7.10 8.53
CA ASP A 135 -7.62 6.19 9.68
C ASP A 135 -6.92 4.86 9.36
N LEU A 136 -7.11 4.33 8.16
CA LEU A 136 -6.49 3.06 7.77
C LEU A 136 -5.00 3.18 7.51
N GLN A 137 -4.55 4.29 6.93
CA GLN A 137 -3.13 4.59 6.80
C GLN A 137 -2.46 4.67 8.18
N LYS A 138 -3.10 5.33 9.15
CA LYS A 138 -2.62 5.38 10.54
C LYS A 138 -2.53 4.01 11.20
N ARG A 139 -3.44 3.08 10.85
CA ARG A 139 -3.46 1.71 11.36
C ARG A 139 -2.55 0.75 10.57
N GLY A 140 -1.91 1.22 9.50
CA GLY A 140 -1.08 0.39 8.61
C GLY A 140 -1.89 -0.64 7.81
N LEU A 141 -3.20 -0.44 7.67
CA LEU A 141 -4.12 -1.31 6.92
C LEU A 141 -4.25 -0.88 5.45
N LEU A 142 -3.85 0.35 5.16
CA LEU A 142 -3.73 0.94 3.82
C LEU A 142 -2.37 1.64 3.79
N LYS A 143 -1.65 1.59 2.66
CA LYS A 143 -0.36 2.28 2.53
C LYS A 143 -0.50 3.68 1.95
#